data_AF-A0A970NTH8-F1
#
_entry.id   AF-A0A970NTH8-F1
#
_cell.length_a   1.000
_cell.length_b   1.000
_cell.length_c   1.000
_cell.angle_alpha   90.00
_cell.angle_beta   90.00
_cell.angle_gamma   90.00
#
_symmetry.space_group_name_H-M   'P 1'
#
loop_
_entity.id
_entity.type
_entity.pdbx_description
1 polymer ?
#
loop_
_entity_poly.entity_id
_entity_poly.type
_entity_poly.pdbx_seq_one_letter_code
_entity_poly.pdbx_strand_id
1 'polypeptide(L)'
;MKKWRCTVCGYIHEGDTPPDICPICSVGPELFEEVKATVKKWRCTVCGFVTEGDEPPEVCPACGVGPELFELLEDNSDPLDPKIKQVVQTYLFNCSYGLYAVSAVEGDKINAMISNTFMQVTDTPIRTVVCMNKGGKTAQMIKNTKKFAVSILGQNNHDIVKHFGSQSGHVTDKFEGIDHFL
;
A
#
# COMPACT_ATOMS: atom_id res chain seq x y z
N MET A 1 -14.24 18.04 -23.26
CA MET A 1 -13.30 19.08 -22.82
C MET A 1 -12.14 18.37 -22.13
N LYS A 2 -10.91 18.58 -22.60
CA LYS A 2 -9.73 17.91 -22.05
C LYS A 2 -9.29 18.56 -20.74
N LYS A 3 -8.51 17.82 -19.96
CA LYS A 3 -7.87 18.31 -18.74
C LYS A 3 -6.37 18.19 -18.90
N TRP A 4 -5.63 19.21 -18.48
CA TRP A 4 -4.18 19.26 -18.56
C TRP A 4 -3.61 19.47 -17.16
N ARG A 5 -2.68 18.63 -16.73
CA ARG A 5 -2.00 18.72 -15.44
C ARG A 5 -0.60 19.27 -15.62
N CYS A 6 -0.27 20.34 -14.93
CA CYS A 6 1.11 20.80 -14.81
C CYS A 6 1.94 19.73 -14.07
N THR A 7 3.01 19.24 -14.68
CA THR A 7 3.90 18.21 -14.09
C THR A 7 4.78 18.77 -12.97
N VAL A 8 4.93 20.10 -12.89
CA VAL A 8 5.72 20.78 -11.85
C VAL A 8 4.92 21.02 -10.58
N CYS A 9 3.70 21.55 -10.70
CA CYS A 9 2.91 21.95 -9.54
C CYS A 9 1.55 21.27 -9.43
N GLY A 10 1.13 20.45 -10.38
CA GLY A 10 -0.17 19.75 -10.35
C GLY A 10 -1.41 20.60 -10.65
N TYR A 11 -1.27 21.86 -11.08
CA TYR A 11 -2.42 22.68 -11.51
C TYR A 11 -3.18 21.99 -12.66
N ILE A 12 -4.51 21.98 -12.57
CA ILE A 12 -5.40 21.41 -13.59
C ILE A 12 -6.02 22.55 -14.41
N HIS A 13 -5.78 22.52 -15.72
CA HIS A 13 -6.42 23.39 -16.69
C HIS A 13 -7.49 22.63 -17.46
N GLU A 14 -8.68 23.21 -17.61
CA GLU A 14 -9.76 22.66 -18.45
C GLU A 14 -9.79 23.41 -19.78
N GLY A 15 -9.54 22.71 -20.88
CA GLY A 15 -9.38 23.31 -22.20
C GLY A 15 -8.85 22.29 -23.21
N ASP A 16 -9.02 22.57 -24.50
CA ASP A 16 -8.58 21.65 -25.55
C ASP A 16 -7.04 21.58 -25.69
N THR A 17 -6.34 22.61 -25.22
CA THR A 17 -4.87 22.73 -25.18
C THR A 17 -4.40 23.16 -23.77
N PRO A 18 -3.13 22.88 -23.37
CA PRO A 18 -2.59 23.40 -22.12
C PRO A 18 -2.44 24.93 -22.18
N PRO A 19 -2.39 25.63 -21.04
CA PRO A 19 -2.20 27.08 -21.01
C PRO A 19 -0.76 27.47 -21.39
N ASP A 20 -0.58 28.65 -21.98
CA ASP A 20 0.75 29.18 -22.37
C ASP A 20 1.69 29.37 -21.17
N ILE A 21 1.13 29.66 -19.99
CA ILE A 21 1.87 29.78 -18.73
C ILE A 21 1.03 29.18 -17.61
N CYS A 22 1.64 28.35 -16.77
CA CYS A 22 1.01 27.84 -15.56
C CYS A 22 0.74 29.01 -14.57
N PRO A 23 -0.51 29.25 -14.13
CA PRO A 23 -0.85 30.37 -13.25
C PRO A 23 -0.30 30.25 -11.82
N ILE A 24 0.29 29.10 -11.46
CA ILE A 24 0.81 28.86 -10.11
C ILE A 24 2.34 28.87 -10.06
N CYS A 25 3.02 28.22 -11.02
CA CYS A 25 4.48 28.10 -11.01
C CYS A 25 5.17 28.73 -12.23
N SER A 26 4.41 29.36 -13.12
CA SER A 26 4.93 30.15 -14.25
C SER A 26 5.74 29.39 -15.30
N VAL A 27 5.65 28.06 -15.32
CA VAL A 27 6.26 27.22 -16.37
C VAL A 27 5.42 27.21 -17.64
N GLY A 28 6.05 26.89 -18.78
CA GLY A 28 5.37 26.83 -20.08
C GLY A 28 4.53 25.56 -20.30
N PRO A 29 3.83 25.48 -21.45
CA PRO A 29 2.92 24.39 -21.79
C PRO A 29 3.63 23.03 -21.96
N GLU A 30 4.94 23.03 -22.20
CA GLU A 30 5.76 21.82 -22.31
C GLU A 30 5.80 20.99 -21.02
N LEU A 31 5.48 21.62 -19.88
CA LEU A 31 5.37 20.95 -18.59
C LEU A 31 3.90 20.66 -18.20
N PHE A 32 3.02 20.52 -19.19
CA PHE A 32 1.66 20.01 -18.99
C PHE A 32 1.47 18.66 -19.69
N GLU A 33 0.79 17.75 -19.02
CA GLU A 33 0.36 16.47 -19.59
C GLU A 33 -1.17 16.36 -19.62
N GLU A 34 -1.72 15.76 -20.67
CA GLU A 34 -3.16 15.52 -20.75
C GLU A 34 -3.57 14.49 -19.69
N VAL A 35 -4.48 14.87 -18.81
CA VAL A 35 -5.14 13.98 -17.85
C VAL A 35 -6.09 13.09 -18.64
N LYS A 36 -5.63 11.88 -18.94
CA LYS A 36 -6.46 10.85 -19.54
C LYS A 36 -7.57 10.47 -18.57
N ALA A 37 -8.77 10.25 -19.09
CA ALA A 37 -9.88 9.73 -18.30
C ALA A 37 -9.45 8.42 -17.60
N THR A 38 -9.77 8.31 -16.32
CA THR A 38 -9.48 7.12 -15.54
C THR A 38 -10.22 5.93 -16.14
N VAL A 39 -9.49 5.01 -16.76
CA VAL A 39 -10.06 3.77 -17.29
C VAL A 39 -10.28 2.82 -16.12
N LYS A 40 -11.49 2.30 -15.97
CA LYS A 40 -11.80 1.29 -14.94
C LYS A 40 -10.88 0.08 -15.11
N LYS A 41 -10.38 -0.44 -13.99
CA LYS A 41 -9.55 -1.64 -13.94
C LYS A 41 -10.32 -2.75 -13.28
N TRP A 42 -10.28 -3.94 -13.86
CA TRP A 42 -10.94 -5.12 -13.32
C TRP A 42 -9.90 -6.17 -12.98
N ARG A 43 -9.99 -6.76 -11.79
CA ARG A 43 -9.10 -7.85 -11.35
C ARG A 43 -9.88 -9.13 -11.20
N CYS A 44 -9.40 -10.21 -11.82
CA CYS A 44 -9.89 -11.55 -11.57
C CYS A 44 -9.53 -11.97 -10.14
N THR A 45 -10.54 -12.29 -9.33
CA THR A 45 -10.37 -12.74 -7.94
C THR A 45 -9.78 -14.14 -7.82
N VAL A 46 -9.77 -14.92 -8.91
CA VAL A 46 -9.24 -16.29 -8.93
C VAL A 46 -7.74 -16.33 -9.26
N CYS A 47 -7.30 -15.64 -10.31
CA CYS A 47 -5.91 -15.69 -10.80
C CYS A 47 -5.14 -14.37 -10.70
N GLY A 48 -5.82 -13.26 -10.37
CA GLY A 48 -5.20 -11.94 -10.27
C GLY A 48 -4.98 -11.20 -11.59
N PHE A 49 -5.40 -11.76 -12.74
CA PHE A 49 -5.34 -11.08 -14.04
C PHE A 49 -6.06 -9.72 -13.98
N VAL A 50 -5.43 -8.68 -14.53
CA VAL A 50 -5.97 -7.31 -14.54
C VAL A 50 -6.20 -6.85 -15.97
N THR A 51 -7.36 -6.25 -16.24
CA THR A 51 -7.67 -5.62 -17.52
C THR A 51 -8.24 -4.21 -17.33
N GLU A 52 -8.10 -3.38 -18.37
CA GLU A 52 -8.68 -2.04 -18.45
C GLU A 52 -9.92 -2.09 -19.36
N GLY A 53 -11.01 -1.43 -18.96
CA GLY A 53 -12.25 -1.39 -19.72
C GLY A 53 -13.45 -1.00 -18.86
N ASP A 54 -14.52 -0.51 -19.50
CA ASP A 54 -15.72 -0.06 -18.77
C ASP A 54 -16.42 -1.19 -18.00
N GLU A 55 -16.27 -2.42 -18.47
CA GLU A 55 -16.84 -3.67 -17.93
C GLU A 55 -15.77 -4.77 -17.85
N PRO A 56 -15.93 -5.77 -16.95
CA PRO A 56 -15.03 -6.92 -16.90
C PRO A 56 -15.19 -7.79 -18.15
N PRO A 57 -14.18 -8.58 -18.53
CA PRO A 57 -14.25 -9.42 -19.71
C PRO A 57 -15.25 -10.57 -19.48
N GLU A 58 -15.96 -11.00 -20.53
CA GLU A 58 -16.90 -12.13 -20.47
C GLU A 58 -16.23 -13.45 -20.03
N VAL A 59 -14.93 -13.59 -20.32
CA VAL A 59 -14.12 -14.71 -19.87
C VAL A 59 -12.73 -14.21 -19.51
N CYS A 60 -12.22 -14.62 -18.36
CA CYS A 60 -10.85 -14.32 -17.94
C CYS A 60 -9.85 -14.95 -18.93
N PRO A 61 -9.01 -14.17 -19.64
CA PRO A 61 -8.04 -14.70 -20.60
C PRO A 61 -7.00 -15.63 -19.97
N ALA A 62 -6.78 -15.53 -18.66
CA ALA A 62 -5.77 -16.30 -17.94
C ALA A 62 -6.31 -17.62 -17.36
N CYS A 63 -7.57 -17.67 -16.89
CA CYS A 63 -8.10 -18.84 -16.19
C CYS A 63 -9.51 -19.30 -16.62
N GLY A 64 -10.16 -18.60 -17.55
CA GLY A 64 -11.43 -19.04 -18.13
C GLY A 64 -12.69 -18.80 -17.30
N VAL A 65 -12.59 -18.12 -16.15
CA VAL A 65 -13.78 -17.81 -15.33
C VAL A 65 -14.59 -16.64 -15.88
N GLY A 66 -15.89 -16.60 -15.55
CA GLY A 66 -16.80 -15.55 -16.01
C GLY A 66 -16.61 -14.19 -15.31
N PRO A 67 -17.35 -13.16 -15.77
CA PRO A 67 -17.24 -11.79 -15.28
C PRO A 67 -17.63 -11.62 -13.81
N GLU A 68 -18.44 -12.53 -13.26
CA GLU A 68 -18.86 -12.54 -11.85
C GLU A 68 -17.70 -12.73 -10.87
N LEU A 69 -16.56 -13.23 -11.35
CA LEU A 69 -15.34 -13.40 -10.56
C LEU A 69 -14.32 -12.26 -10.78
N PHE A 70 -14.73 -11.15 -11.39
CA PHE A 70 -13.95 -9.94 -11.45
C PHE A 70 -14.46 -8.90 -10.43
N GLU A 71 -13.51 -8.28 -9.73
CA GLU A 71 -13.77 -7.11 -8.90
C GLU A 71 -13.27 -5.85 -9.60
N LEU A 72 -14.04 -4.77 -9.50
CA LEU A 72 -13.57 -3.46 -9.91
C LEU A 72 -12.44 -3.05 -8.96
N LEU A 73 -11.26 -2.82 -9.52
CA LEU A 73 -10.21 -2.11 -8.84
C LEU A 73 -10.60 -0.64 -8.83
N GLU A 74 -11.13 -0.21 -7.70
CA GLU A 74 -11.26 1.21 -7.40
C GLU A 74 -9.90 1.87 -7.62
N ASP A 75 -9.92 2.98 -8.35
CA ASP A 75 -8.74 3.80 -8.49
C ASP A 75 -8.43 4.34 -7.09
N ASN A 76 -7.48 3.70 -6.41
CA ASN A 76 -6.92 4.19 -5.16
C ASN A 76 -5.99 5.37 -5.45
N SER A 77 -6.37 6.21 -6.42
CA SER A 77 -5.76 7.50 -6.64
C SER A 77 -5.92 8.26 -5.34
N ASP A 78 -4.79 8.62 -4.76
CA ASP A 78 -4.73 9.37 -3.50
C ASP A 78 -5.68 10.58 -3.58
N PRO A 79 -6.69 10.69 -2.69
CA PRO A 79 -7.69 11.75 -2.77
C PRO A 79 -7.11 13.13 -2.47
N LEU A 80 -5.85 13.19 -2.00
CA LEU A 80 -5.16 14.44 -1.74
C LEU A 80 -4.78 15.14 -3.05
N ASP A 81 -5.06 16.44 -3.12
CA ASP A 81 -4.48 17.32 -4.12
C ASP A 81 -2.95 17.10 -4.18
N PRO A 82 -2.31 17.01 -5.36
CA PRO A 82 -0.89 16.68 -5.49
C PRO A 82 0.04 17.59 -4.68
N LYS A 83 -0.28 18.89 -4.53
CA LYS A 83 0.53 19.81 -3.71
C LYS A 83 0.35 19.51 -2.23
N ILE A 84 -0.89 19.27 -1.79
CA ILE A 84 -1.18 18.90 -0.41
C ILE A 84 -0.48 17.58 -0.08
N LYS A 85 -0.54 16.59 -0.97
CA LYS A 85 0.15 15.32 -0.84
C LYS A 85 1.65 15.50 -0.61
N GLN A 86 2.32 16.32 -1.43
CA GLN A 86 3.76 16.57 -1.29
C GLN A 86 4.12 17.19 0.07
N VAL A 87 3.32 18.16 0.51
CA VAL A 87 3.51 18.83 1.80
C VAL A 87 3.31 17.83 2.95
N VAL A 88 2.19 17.08 2.95
CA VAL A 88 1.87 16.08 3.98
C VAL A 88 2.92 14.96 4.02
N GLN A 89 3.36 14.47 2.86
CA GLN A 89 4.42 13.46 2.78
C GLN A 89 5.72 13.94 3.45
N THR A 90 6.11 15.19 3.23
CA THR A 90 7.30 15.77 3.86
C THR A 90 7.19 15.76 5.38
N TYR A 91 6.02 16.11 5.93
CA TYR A 91 5.81 16.07 7.37
C TYR A 91 5.79 14.64 7.92
N LEU A 92 5.05 13.73 7.27
CA LEU A 92 4.94 12.35 7.73
C LEU A 92 6.26 11.58 7.64
N PHE A 93 7.13 11.91 6.68
CA PHE A 93 8.46 11.30 6.58
C PHE A 93 9.38 11.68 7.76
N ASN A 94 9.10 12.80 8.41
CA ASN A 94 9.86 13.28 9.57
C ASN A 94 9.23 12.86 10.92
N CYS A 95 8.12 12.12 10.90
CA CYS A 95 7.57 11.55 12.13
C CYS A 95 8.53 10.50 12.69
N SER A 96 8.78 10.58 14.00
CA SER A 96 9.60 9.59 14.70
C SER A 96 8.83 8.30 14.94
N TYR A 97 9.48 7.16 14.69
CA TYR A 97 8.91 5.85 14.97
C TYR A 97 9.95 4.94 15.61
N GLY A 98 9.49 4.08 16.52
CA GLY A 98 10.23 2.87 16.84
C GLY A 98 10.12 1.84 15.72
N LEU A 99 10.89 0.76 15.82
CA LEU A 99 10.80 -0.35 14.89
C LEU A 99 10.55 -1.64 15.67
N TYR A 100 9.60 -2.42 15.18
CA TYR A 100 9.05 -3.55 15.90
C TYR A 100 8.94 -4.76 14.97
N ALA A 101 9.29 -5.94 15.47
CA ALA A 101 8.92 -7.19 14.82
C ALA A 101 7.58 -7.65 15.38
N VAL A 102 6.58 -7.77 14.51
CA VAL A 102 5.23 -8.22 14.85
C VAL A 102 5.09 -9.64 14.35
N SER A 103 4.94 -10.58 15.28
CA SER A 103 4.86 -12.01 14.99
C SER A 103 3.46 -12.58 15.27
N ALA A 104 3.16 -13.66 14.58
CA ALA A 104 1.93 -14.42 14.74
C ALA A 104 2.21 -15.90 14.57
N VAL A 105 1.44 -16.71 15.31
CA VAL A 105 1.46 -18.17 15.22
C VAL A 105 0.06 -18.64 14.80
N GLU A 106 0.01 -19.59 13.86
CA GLU A 106 -1.20 -20.26 13.39
C GLU A 106 -0.89 -21.75 13.21
N GLY A 107 -1.36 -22.57 14.15
CA GLY A 107 -0.99 -23.99 14.19
C GLY A 107 0.50 -24.17 14.53
N ASP A 108 1.21 -24.88 13.68
CA ASP A 108 2.65 -25.13 13.74
C ASP A 108 3.49 -24.05 13.03
N LYS A 109 2.84 -23.07 12.38
CA LYS A 109 3.53 -22.03 11.61
C LYS A 109 3.68 -20.75 12.39
N ILE A 110 4.87 -20.17 12.32
CA ILE A 110 5.19 -18.83 12.81
C ILE A 110 5.59 -17.93 11.64
N ASN A 111 5.19 -16.66 11.69
CA ASN A 111 5.67 -15.66 10.74
C ASN A 111 5.72 -14.27 11.39
N ALA A 112 6.55 -13.39 10.83
CA ALA A 112 6.71 -12.04 11.33
C ALA A 112 6.90 -11.03 10.20
N MET A 113 6.62 -9.77 10.54
CA MET A 113 6.89 -8.61 9.70
C MET A 113 7.45 -7.48 10.54
N ILE A 114 8.15 -6.57 9.89
CA ILE A 114 8.58 -5.32 10.50
C ILE A 114 7.44 -4.31 10.43
N SER A 115 7.16 -3.63 11.53
CA SER A 115 6.22 -2.53 11.61
C SER A 115 6.81 -1.37 12.39
N ASN A 116 6.48 -0.16 11.97
CA ASN A 116 6.78 1.10 12.66
C ASN A 116 5.50 1.72 13.29
N THR A 117 4.35 1.05 13.17
CA THR A 117 3.03 1.60 13.57
C THR A 117 2.54 1.08 14.93
N PHE A 118 3.39 0.34 15.66
CA PHE A 118 3.03 -0.14 16.98
C PHE A 118 3.10 1.00 18.01
N MET A 119 2.00 1.22 18.74
CA MET A 119 1.96 2.22 19.80
C MET A 119 0.93 1.86 20.87
N GLN A 120 1.22 2.23 22.11
CA GLN A 120 0.23 2.19 23.19
C GLN A 120 -0.89 3.22 22.92
N VAL A 121 -2.13 2.81 23.18
CA VAL A 121 -3.32 3.65 23.00
C VAL A 121 -3.92 4.07 24.35
N THR A 122 -3.99 3.14 25.30
CA THR A 122 -4.51 3.40 26.66
C THR A 122 -3.70 2.63 27.70
N ASP A 123 -3.65 3.15 28.92
CA ASP A 123 -3.08 2.49 30.09
C ASP A 123 -4.16 1.69 30.87
N THR A 124 -5.39 2.18 30.95
CA THR A 124 -6.46 1.54 31.71
C THR A 124 -7.77 1.51 30.92
N PRO A 125 -8.18 0.36 30.36
CA PRO A 125 -7.41 -0.88 30.25
C PRO A 125 -6.18 -0.71 29.35
N ILE A 126 -5.13 -1.53 29.55
CA ILE A 126 -3.93 -1.50 28.70
C ILE A 126 -4.32 -1.90 27.28
N ARG A 127 -4.12 -1.01 26.30
CA ARG A 127 -4.37 -1.28 24.88
C ARG A 127 -3.22 -0.79 24.02
N THR A 128 -3.00 -1.51 22.92
CA THR A 128 -2.03 -1.17 21.89
C THR A 128 -2.68 -1.30 20.52
N VAL A 129 -2.08 -0.68 19.50
CA VAL A 129 -2.50 -0.79 18.10
C VAL A 129 -1.29 -1.04 17.23
N VAL A 130 -1.51 -1.74 16.13
CA VAL A 130 -0.58 -1.87 15.01
C VAL A 130 -1.38 -1.87 13.71
N CYS A 131 -0.89 -1.15 12.71
CA CYS A 131 -1.47 -1.12 11.37
C CYS A 131 -0.69 -2.08 10.46
N MET A 132 -1.42 -2.87 9.68
CA MET A 132 -0.84 -3.92 8.85
C MET A 132 -1.51 -3.94 7.47
N ASN A 133 -0.73 -4.26 6.44
CA ASN A 133 -1.28 -4.55 5.12
C ASN A 133 -2.06 -5.87 5.16
N LYS A 134 -3.35 -5.83 4.82
CA LYS A 134 -4.27 -6.99 4.84
C LYS A 134 -3.79 -8.16 3.97
N GLY A 135 -3.02 -7.91 2.92
CA GLY A 135 -2.45 -8.94 2.04
C GLY A 135 -1.26 -9.68 2.64
N GLY A 136 -0.68 -9.19 3.74
CA GLY A 136 0.47 -9.83 4.38
C GLY A 136 0.11 -11.12 5.12
N LYS A 137 0.96 -12.14 5.03
CA LYS A 137 0.76 -13.44 5.72
C LYS A 137 0.53 -13.27 7.22
N THR A 138 1.34 -12.44 7.90
CA THR A 138 1.20 -12.17 9.34
C THR A 138 -0.17 -11.56 9.65
N ALA A 139 -0.64 -10.60 8.86
CA ALA A 139 -1.94 -9.97 9.07
C ALA A 139 -3.08 -10.97 8.95
N GLN A 140 -3.00 -11.89 7.99
CA GLN A 140 -3.96 -12.98 7.82
C GLN A 140 -3.95 -13.95 9.01
N MET A 141 -2.77 -14.35 9.50
CA MET A 141 -2.63 -15.21 10.69
C MET A 141 -3.26 -14.55 11.92
N ILE A 142 -2.97 -13.27 12.17
CA ILE A 142 -3.58 -12.51 13.30
C ILE A 142 -5.09 -12.40 13.13
N LYS A 143 -5.59 -12.19 11.91
CA LYS A 143 -7.03 -12.14 11.64
C LYS A 143 -7.71 -13.47 12.01
N ASN A 144 -7.06 -14.60 11.76
CA ASN A 144 -7.59 -15.93 12.05
C ASN A 144 -7.48 -16.27 13.55
N THR A 145 -6.33 -16.01 14.17
CA THR A 145 -6.05 -16.45 15.55
C THR A 145 -6.41 -15.43 16.63
N LYS A 146 -6.58 -14.16 16.25
CA LYS A 146 -6.77 -13.00 17.14
C LYS A 146 -5.62 -12.78 18.12
N LYS A 147 -4.44 -13.34 17.83
CA LYS A 147 -3.25 -13.28 18.69
C LYS A 147 -2.05 -12.78 17.88
N PHE A 148 -1.22 -11.99 18.53
CA PHE A 148 0.07 -11.55 18.00
C PHE A 148 1.01 -11.24 19.17
N ALA A 149 2.31 -11.24 18.89
CA ALA A 149 3.35 -10.77 19.80
C ALA A 149 4.16 -9.66 19.12
N VAL A 150 4.81 -8.83 19.93
CA VAL A 150 5.63 -7.71 19.45
C VAL A 150 6.98 -7.74 20.16
N SER A 151 8.04 -7.70 19.37
CA SER A 151 9.41 -7.52 19.84
C SER A 151 9.88 -6.11 19.50
N ILE A 152 10.37 -5.39 20.50
CA ILE A 152 10.96 -4.05 20.33
C ILE A 152 12.39 -4.22 19.83
N LEU A 153 12.70 -3.64 18.68
CA LEU A 153 14.03 -3.76 18.08
C LEU A 153 14.96 -2.67 18.59
N GLY A 154 16.19 -3.05 18.92
CA GLY A 154 17.27 -2.13 19.26
C GLY A 154 17.97 -1.57 18.03
N GLN A 155 18.86 -0.60 18.25
CA GLN A 155 19.58 0.10 17.18
C GLN A 155 20.50 -0.83 16.36
N ASN A 156 20.93 -1.96 16.91
CA ASN A 156 21.86 -2.89 16.26
C ASN A 156 21.16 -4.05 15.51
N ASN A 157 19.84 -4.03 15.36
CA ASN A 157 19.08 -5.15 14.77
C ASN A 157 18.84 -5.02 13.24
N HIS A 158 19.75 -4.38 12.50
CA HIS A 158 19.59 -4.15 11.06
C HIS A 158 19.35 -5.45 10.25
N ASP A 159 20.02 -6.54 10.61
CA ASP A 159 19.87 -7.82 9.92
C ASP A 159 18.48 -8.42 10.12
N ILE A 160 17.93 -8.34 11.33
CA ILE A 160 16.54 -8.76 11.64
C ILE A 160 15.55 -7.94 10.82
N VAL A 161 15.76 -6.62 10.75
CA VAL A 161 14.92 -5.71 9.97
C VAL A 161 14.92 -6.09 8.50
N LYS A 162 16.12 -6.30 7.93
CA LYS A 162 16.27 -6.72 6.54
C LYS A 162 15.61 -8.08 6.31
N HIS A 163 15.89 -9.07 7.15
CA HIS A 163 15.37 -10.42 7.04
C HIS A 163 13.84 -10.46 7.06
N PHE A 164 13.21 -9.89 8.08
CA PHE A 164 11.75 -9.94 8.23
C PHE A 164 11.00 -8.92 7.36
N GLY A 165 11.65 -7.82 6.96
CA GLY A 165 11.05 -6.73 6.20
C GLY A 165 11.13 -6.87 4.68
N SER A 166 12.16 -7.50 4.14
CA SER A 166 12.38 -7.59 2.68
C SER A 166 11.83 -8.87 2.02
N GLN A 167 11.30 -9.79 2.81
CA GLN A 167 10.83 -11.11 2.35
C GLN A 167 9.32 -11.28 2.55
N SER A 168 8.68 -12.09 1.70
CA SER A 168 7.26 -12.42 1.84
C SER A 168 7.08 -13.74 2.59
N GLY A 169 6.31 -13.71 3.67
CA GLY A 169 6.01 -14.91 4.48
C GLY A 169 5.05 -15.90 3.81
N HIS A 170 4.56 -15.61 2.60
CA HIS A 170 3.76 -16.55 1.81
C HIS A 170 4.63 -17.56 1.06
N VAL A 171 5.90 -17.22 0.78
CA VAL A 171 6.82 -18.03 -0.04
C VAL A 171 8.06 -18.48 0.73
N THR A 172 8.46 -17.72 1.75
CA THR A 172 9.68 -17.99 2.53
C THR A 172 9.33 -18.28 3.98
N ASP A 173 9.91 -19.34 4.54
CA ASP A 173 9.95 -19.52 5.99
C ASP A 173 10.97 -18.54 6.58
N LYS A 174 10.46 -17.53 7.29
CA LYS A 174 11.32 -16.49 7.87
C LYS A 174 11.93 -16.89 9.20
N PHE A 175 11.50 -17.99 9.81
CA PHE A 175 12.00 -18.45 11.11
C PHE A 175 12.95 -19.64 10.99
N GLU A 176 13.15 -20.16 9.78
CA GLU A 176 14.17 -21.16 9.52
C GLU A 176 15.55 -20.67 9.99
N GLY A 177 16.17 -21.44 10.89
CA GLY A 177 17.50 -21.12 11.45
C GLY A 177 17.56 -19.94 12.42
N ILE A 178 16.40 -19.41 12.86
CA ILE A 178 16.33 -18.34 13.86
C ILE A 178 15.82 -18.91 15.18
N ASP A 179 16.55 -18.69 16.27
CA ASP A 179 16.09 -19.05 17.61
C ASP A 179 14.83 -18.27 17.98
N HIS A 180 13.76 -19.00 18.31
CA HIS A 180 12.48 -18.44 18.71
C HIS A 180 11.76 -19.36 19.69
N PHE A 181 10.80 -18.78 20.41
CA PHE A 181 9.87 -19.50 21.27
C PHE A 181 8.46 -19.38 20.68
N LEU A 182 7.72 -20.48 20.67
CA LEU A 182 6.32 -20.53 20.26
C LEU A 182 5.38 -20.22 21.43
#